data_AF-A0A538LAY7-F1
#
_entry.id   AF-A0A538LAY7-F1
#
_cell.length_a   1.000
_cell.length_b   1.000
_cell.length_c   1.000
_cell.angle_alpha   90.00
_cell.angle_beta   90.00
_cell.angle_gamma   90.00
#
_symmetry.space_group_name_H-M   'P 1'
#
loop_
_entity.id
_entity.type
_entity.pdbx_description
1 polymer ?
#
loop_
_entity_poly.entity_id
_entity_poly.type
_entity_poly.pdbx_seq_one_letter_code
_entity_poly.pdbx_strand_id
1 'polypeptide(L)'
;MDASGLHIDGNGVAGTLEEIFTTEITVAERICQSCGSRAPIGAHRAYHGAGLVLRCPACGDLGARVGALGDHHHVLELRGTWVLARSP
;
A
#
# COMPACT_ATOMS: atom_id res chain seq x y z
N MET A 1 -25.22 22.67 -2.29
CA MET A 1 -24.38 21.46 -2.45
C MET A 1 -23.05 21.76 -1.78
N ASP A 2 -22.96 21.48 -0.48
CA ASP A 2 -21.77 21.69 0.34
C ASP A 2 -20.93 20.41 0.39
N ALA A 3 -19.68 20.48 -0.08
CA ALA A 3 -18.77 19.34 -0.12
C ALA A 3 -18.20 18.95 1.26
N SER A 4 -18.80 19.41 2.36
CA SER A 4 -18.26 19.25 3.73
C SER A 4 -18.57 17.91 4.39
N GLY A 5 -19.35 17.02 3.73
CA GLY A 5 -19.75 15.73 4.29
C GLY A 5 -18.93 14.51 3.84
N LEU A 6 -17.89 14.69 3.01
CA LEU A 6 -17.12 13.59 2.41
C LEU A 6 -15.78 13.30 3.11
N HIS A 7 -15.47 14.00 4.21
CA HIS A 7 -14.21 13.84 4.92
C HIS A 7 -14.46 13.20 6.29
N ILE A 8 -14.05 11.93 6.42
CA ILE A 8 -13.91 11.25 7.70
C ILE A 8 -12.45 11.32 8.12
N ASP A 9 -12.19 11.50 9.42
CA ASP A 9 -10.84 11.45 9.95
C ASP A 9 -10.28 10.02 9.86
N GLY A 10 -8.96 9.89 9.98
CA GLY A 10 -8.27 8.60 9.84
C GLY A 10 -8.74 7.50 10.81
N ASN A 11 -9.35 7.83 11.95
CA ASN A 11 -9.91 6.83 12.85
C ASN A 11 -11.22 6.25 12.31
N GLY A 12 -11.97 7.01 11.51
CA GLY A 12 -13.22 6.57 10.89
C GLY A 12 -13.04 5.46 9.84
N VAL A 13 -11.82 5.21 9.37
CA VAL A 13 -11.48 4.10 8.46
C VAL A 13 -10.82 2.90 9.16
N ALA A 14 -10.61 2.95 10.49
CA ALA A 14 -9.87 1.92 11.22
C ALA A 14 -10.45 0.50 11.03
N GLY A 15 -11.78 0.34 11.15
CA GLY A 15 -12.44 -0.95 10.92
C GLY A 15 -12.28 -1.45 9.48
N THR A 16 -12.32 -0.55 8.49
CA THR A 16 -12.05 -0.88 7.09
C THR A 16 -10.60 -1.33 6.87
N LEU A 17 -9.65 -0.73 7.58
CA LEU A 17 -8.24 -1.15 7.52
C LEU A 17 -8.03 -2.51 8.18
N GLU A 18 -8.69 -2.80 9.31
CA GLU A 18 -8.64 -4.12 9.97
C GLU A 18 -9.18 -5.24 9.08
N GLU A 19 -10.24 -4.99 8.30
CA GLU A 19 -10.80 -5.94 7.32
C GLU A 19 -9.89 -6.20 6.11
N ILE A 20 -8.98 -5.28 5.81
CA ILE A 20 -8.11 -5.30 4.62
C ILE A 20 -6.78 -6.03 4.89
N PHE A 21 -6.20 -5.86 6.08
CA PHE A 21 -4.82 -6.30 6.36
C PHE A 21 -4.66 -7.77 6.81
N THR A 22 -5.73 -8.57 6.82
CA THR A 22 -5.69 -10.00 7.20
C THR A 22 -5.38 -10.98 6.05
N THR A 23 -5.26 -10.48 4.82
CA THR A 23 -5.08 -11.31 3.61
C THR A 23 -3.61 -11.45 3.22
N GLU A 24 -3.26 -12.58 2.58
CA GLU A 24 -1.99 -12.78 1.87
C GLU A 24 -1.76 -11.61 0.90
N ILE A 25 -0.85 -10.72 1.26
CA ILE A 25 -0.72 -9.43 0.57
C ILE A 25 0.04 -9.56 -0.75
N THR A 26 0.77 -10.66 -0.99
CA THR A 26 1.66 -10.75 -2.17
C THR A 26 0.89 -10.81 -3.49
N VAL A 27 -0.35 -11.27 -3.47
CA VAL A 27 -1.26 -11.28 -4.64
C VAL A 27 -1.96 -9.94 -4.92
N ALA A 28 -1.89 -8.96 -4.02
CA ALA A 28 -2.55 -7.67 -4.23
C ALA A 28 -1.96 -6.94 -5.44
N GLU A 29 -2.83 -6.48 -6.35
CA GLU A 29 -2.38 -5.75 -7.55
C GLU A 29 -2.07 -4.29 -7.24
N ARG A 30 -0.99 -3.78 -7.83
CA ARG A 30 -0.68 -2.35 -7.89
C ARG A 30 -0.76 -1.85 -9.32
N ILE A 31 -1.38 -0.68 -9.50
CA ILE A 31 -1.29 0.14 -10.71
C ILE A 31 -0.27 1.25 -10.48
N CYS A 32 0.81 1.25 -11.26
CA CYS A 32 1.89 2.22 -11.11
C CYS A 32 1.44 3.63 -11.53
N GLN A 33 1.62 4.61 -10.64
CA GLN A 33 1.30 6.02 -10.92
C GLN A 33 2.12 6.62 -12.07
N SER A 34 3.32 6.08 -12.34
CA SER A 34 4.25 6.68 -13.28
C SER A 34 4.19 6.06 -14.68
N CYS A 35 3.97 4.74 -14.79
CA CYS A 35 3.92 4.06 -16.09
C CYS A 35 2.60 3.31 -16.37
N GLY A 36 1.66 3.29 -15.43
CA GLY A 36 0.38 2.59 -15.57
C GLY A 36 0.45 1.06 -15.51
N SER A 37 1.63 0.45 -15.38
CA SER A 37 1.76 -1.02 -15.33
C SER A 37 0.99 -1.60 -14.15
N ARG A 38 0.27 -2.70 -14.39
CA ARG A 38 -0.41 -3.49 -13.36
C ARG A 38 0.45 -4.71 -13.03
N ALA A 39 0.75 -4.92 -11.74
CA ALA A 39 1.51 -6.09 -11.29
C ALA A 39 1.18 -6.43 -9.83
N PRO A 40 1.18 -7.72 -9.45
CA PRO A 40 1.05 -8.11 -8.05
C PRO A 40 2.26 -7.65 -7.22
N ILE A 41 2.10 -7.50 -5.90
CA ILE A 41 3.20 -7.13 -4.99
C ILE A 41 4.38 -8.09 -5.16
N GLY A 42 4.12 -9.40 -5.23
CA GLY A 42 5.15 -10.42 -5.36
C GLY A 42 6.02 -10.30 -6.61
N ALA A 43 5.58 -9.55 -7.63
CA ALA A 43 6.37 -9.27 -8.83
C ALA A 43 7.23 -8.01 -8.72
N HIS A 44 7.12 -7.22 -7.64
CA HIS A 44 7.91 -6.01 -7.46
C HIS A 44 9.36 -6.34 -7.11
N ARG A 45 10.29 -5.47 -7.55
CA ARG A 45 11.70 -5.58 -7.16
C ARG A 45 11.83 -5.11 -5.72
N ALA A 46 12.18 -6.04 -4.82
CA ALA A 46 12.36 -5.76 -3.40
C ALA A 46 13.83 -5.49 -3.07
N TYR A 47 14.07 -4.45 -2.27
CA TYR A 47 15.39 -4.07 -1.76
C TYR A 47 15.31 -3.96 -0.24
N HIS A 48 16.27 -4.55 0.45
CA HIS A 48 16.35 -4.56 1.90
C HIS A 48 17.59 -3.78 2.38
N GLY A 49 17.46 -3.09 3.52
CA GLY A 49 18.51 -2.29 4.15
C GLY A 49 18.06 -1.82 5.53
N ALA A 50 18.08 -0.52 5.81
CA ALA A 50 17.44 0.07 7.00
C ALA A 50 15.89 -0.08 6.99
N GLY A 51 15.33 -0.59 5.90
CA GLY A 51 13.92 -0.90 5.72
C GLY A 51 13.72 -1.70 4.43
N LEU A 52 12.46 -1.89 4.03
CA LEU A 52 12.07 -2.55 2.79
C LEU A 52 11.62 -1.51 1.76
N VAL A 53 12.09 -1.64 0.52
CA VAL A 53 11.63 -0.81 -0.60
C VAL A 53 11.16 -1.71 -1.74
N LEU A 54 9.95 -1.46 -2.23
CA LEU A 54 9.41 -2.12 -3.42
C LEU A 54 9.42 -1.14 -4.60
N ARG A 55 9.93 -1.60 -5.75
CA ARG A 55 9.96 -0.83 -7.00
C ARG A 55 9.18 -1.55 -8.09
N CYS A 56 8.52 -0.74 -8.92
CA CYS A 56 7.81 -1.20 -10.12
C CYS A 56 8.73 -2.09 -10.98
N PRO A 57 8.30 -3.30 -11.37
CA PRO A 57 9.13 -4.17 -12.20
C PRO A 57 9.35 -3.63 -13.61
N ALA A 58 8.43 -2.79 -14.12
CA ALA A 58 8.49 -2.21 -15.45
C ALA A 58 9.37 -0.95 -15.53
N CYS A 59 9.12 0.07 -14.70
CA CYS A 59 9.83 1.36 -14.79
C CYS A 59 10.79 1.64 -13.62
N GLY A 60 10.82 0.79 -12.59
CA GLY A 60 11.66 0.99 -11.42
C GLY A 60 11.17 2.08 -10.45
N ASP A 61 10.05 2.76 -10.71
CA ASP A 61 9.53 3.78 -9.81
C ASP A 61 9.07 3.19 -8.46
N LEU A 62 9.08 4.02 -7.42
CA LEU A 62 8.75 3.64 -6.07
C LEU A 62 7.30 3.14 -5.97
N GLY A 63 7.15 1.93 -5.43
CA GLY A 63 5.86 1.33 -5.11
C GLY A 63 5.54 1.41 -3.62
N ALA A 64 6.45 0.96 -2.76
CA ALA A 64 6.24 0.99 -1.31
C ALA A 64 7.56 1.17 -0.53
N ARG A 65 7.45 1.70 0.70
CA ARG A 65 8.52 1.70 1.71
C ARG A 65 7.97 1.19 3.03
N VAL A 66 8.72 0.32 3.70
CA VAL A 66 8.43 -0.15 5.05
C VAL A 66 9.65 0.11 5.93
N GLY A 67 9.43 0.74 7.08
CA GLY A 67 10.45 0.94 8.10
C GLY A 67 9.93 0.57 9.49
N ALA A 68 10.83 0.55 10.46
CA ALA A 68 10.48 0.43 11.87
C ALA A 68 10.45 1.81 12.54
N LEU A 69 9.55 1.99 13.50
CA LEU A 69 9.46 3.17 14.37
C LEU A 69 9.40 2.70 15.83
N GLY A 70 10.57 2.59 16.45
CA GLY A 70 10.71 1.94 17.75
C GLY A 70 10.38 0.44 17.70
N ASP A 71 10.06 -0.14 18.86
CA ASP A 71 9.98 -1.60 19.01
C ASP A 71 8.63 -2.20 18.59
N HIS A 72 7.60 -1.37 18.42
CA HIS A 72 6.21 -1.85 18.26
C HIS A 72 5.49 -1.29 17.04
N HIS A 73 6.10 -0.38 16.27
CA HIS A 73 5.43 0.24 15.14
C HIS A 73 6.21 0.06 13.85
N HIS A 74 5.47 -0.16 12.77
CA HIS A 74 5.98 -0.05 11.42
C HIS A 74 5.47 1.24 10.77
N VAL A 75 6.30 1.83 9.92
CA VAL A 75 5.90 2.94 9.05
C VAL A 75 5.80 2.43 7.62
N LEU A 76 4.68 2.69 6.97
CA LEU A 76 4.38 2.25 5.62
C LEU A 76 4.03 3.44 4.72
N GLU A 77 4.75 3.61 3.62
CA GLU A 77 4.40 4.52 2.52
C GLU A 77 4.02 3.67 1.30
N LEU A 78 2.81 3.87 0.77
CA LEU A 78 2.33 3.21 -0.46
C LEU A 78 2.15 4.26 -1.57
N ARG A 79 2.56 3.92 -2.80
CA ARG A 79 2.46 4.79 -3.98
C ARG A 79 1.71 4.10 -5.11
N GLY A 80 0.82 4.85 -5.77
CA GLY A 80 -0.06 4.33 -6.83
C GLY A 80 -1.37 3.79 -6.28
N THR A 81 -2.11 3.07 -7.12
CA THR A 81 -3.39 2.47 -6.76
C THR A 81 -3.18 1.02 -6.38
N TRP A 82 -3.69 0.61 -5.22
CA TRP A 82 -3.62 -0.77 -4.74
C TRP A 82 -5.00 -1.38 -4.73
N VAL A 83 -5.13 -2.56 -5.33
CA VAL A 83 -6.37 -3.33 -5.36
C VAL A 83 -6.29 -4.34 -4.23
N LEU A 84 -7.12 -4.13 -3.21
CA LEU A 84 -7.16 -4.96 -2.01
C LEU A 84 -8.50 -5.69 -1.99
N ALA A 85 -8.47 -6.98 -1.66
CA ALA A 85 -9.69 -7.73 -1.44
C ALA A 85 -10.38 -7.21 -0.18
N ARG A 86 -11.71 -7.10 -0.22
CA ARG A 86 -12.51 -6.86 0.97
C ARG A 86 -12.76 -8.22 1.62
N SER A 87 -12.66 -8.28 2.95
CA SER A 87 -13.19 -9.42 3.69
C SER A 87 -14.68 -9.59 3.37
N PRO A 88 -15.18 -10.83 3.19
CA PRO A 88 -16.57 -11.11 2.85
C PRO A 88 -17.56 -10.70 3.95
#